data_AF-X0WFA2-F1
#
_entry.id   AF-X0WFA2-F1
#
_cell.length_a   1.000
_cell.length_b   1.000
_cell.length_c   1.000
_cell.angle_alpha   90.00
_cell.angle_beta   90.00
_cell.angle_gamma   90.00
#
_symmetry.space_group_name_H-M   'P 1'
#
loop_
_entity.id
_entity.type
_entity.pdbx_description
1 polymer ?
#
loop_
_entity_poly.entity_id
_entity_poly.type
_entity_poly.pdbx_seq_one_letter_code
_entity_poly.pdbx_strand_id
1 'polypeptide(L)'
;ARTFARFCTYSSLLYGADLLGAAVGVVAALGLLTLWGAFNVVIFLGLVTGLAAFLFSLSFADRGYLLGTLLCLVLSGGLLVLNLFSAPIDFSPTRLTDAPRDKTMINILHDPDQKAHIVYTAWDPFARVDVVETDDSAVKLVFTDGGAGSFMYRFDGDLSAVSHLRQTLEYLPFHGGTVNRVLILGAGAGKDILLALLAGSEAITAVEVNPAMVDATRRFADYNGHILERPEVQLVVGDARTFL
;
A
#
# COMPACT_ATOMS: atom_id res chain seq x y z
N ALA A 1 4.84 -36.12 4.32
CA ALA A 1 5.01 -37.40 5.06
C ALA A 1 5.85 -38.44 4.31
N ARG A 2 5.50 -38.86 3.08
CA ARG A 2 6.23 -39.93 2.36
C ARG A 2 7.68 -39.59 1.97
N THR A 3 7.99 -38.34 1.63
CA THR A 3 9.36 -37.90 1.26
C THR A 3 10.32 -37.96 2.44
N PHE A 4 9.90 -37.44 3.60
CA PHE A 4 10.65 -37.53 4.86
C PHE A 4 10.84 -38.98 5.32
N ALA A 5 9.80 -39.82 5.18
CA ALA A 5 9.90 -41.25 5.51
C ALA A 5 10.85 -42.04 4.59
N ARG A 6 11.02 -41.60 3.33
CA ARG A 6 11.91 -42.23 2.35
C ARG A 6 13.36 -41.74 2.45
N PHE A 7 13.57 -40.51 2.92
CA PHE A 7 14.88 -39.87 3.05
C PHE A 7 15.19 -39.49 4.50
N CYS A 8 14.93 -40.40 5.45
CA CYS A 8 15.10 -40.15 6.89
C CYS A 8 16.50 -39.62 7.25
N THR A 9 17.55 -40.11 6.61
CA THR A 9 18.94 -39.68 6.84
C THR A 9 19.19 -38.20 6.48
N TYR A 10 18.37 -37.63 5.59
CA TYR A 10 18.46 -36.23 5.15
C TYR A 10 17.32 -35.36 5.72
N SER A 11 16.57 -35.87 6.70
CA SER A 11 15.39 -35.20 7.22
C SER A 11 15.68 -33.79 7.76
N SER A 12 16.81 -33.59 8.45
CA SER A 12 17.21 -32.28 8.97
C SER A 12 17.56 -31.29 7.85
N LEU A 13 18.23 -31.77 6.80
CA LEU A 13 18.59 -30.96 5.63
C LEU A 13 17.35 -30.56 4.82
N LEU A 14 16.44 -31.51 4.60
CA LEU A 14 15.16 -31.25 3.91
C LEU A 14 14.31 -30.24 4.68
N TYR A 15 14.24 -30.37 6.00
CA TYR A 15 13.54 -29.42 6.86
C TYR A 15 14.20 -28.03 6.85
N GLY A 16 15.54 -27.98 6.93
CA GLY A 16 16.27 -26.71 6.83
C GLY A 16 16.07 -26.01 5.49
N ALA A 17 16.06 -26.76 4.37
CA ALA A 17 15.79 -26.22 3.05
C ALA A 17 14.34 -25.71 2.91
N ASP A 18 13.36 -26.39 3.51
CA ASP A 18 11.96 -25.97 3.55
C ASP A 18 11.80 -24.63 4.31
N LEU A 19 12.37 -24.54 5.51
CA LEU A 19 12.35 -23.30 6.30
C LEU A 19 13.06 -22.14 5.60
N LEU A 20 14.24 -22.39 5.03
CA LEU A 20 14.98 -21.37 4.28
C LEU A 20 14.19 -20.92 3.05
N GLY A 21 13.61 -21.86 2.32
CA GLY A 21 12.77 -21.58 1.15
C GLY A 21 11.53 -20.75 1.52
N ALA A 22 10.87 -21.08 2.64
CA ALA A 22 9.74 -20.31 3.15
C ALA A 22 10.17 -18.89 3.56
N ALA A 23 11.30 -18.73 4.26
CA ALA A 23 11.81 -17.42 4.67
C ALA A 23 12.15 -16.54 3.45
N VAL A 24 12.87 -17.09 2.46
CA VAL A 24 13.19 -16.41 1.21
C VAL A 24 11.90 -16.07 0.44
N GLY A 25 10.95 -17.00 0.39
CA GLY A 25 9.66 -16.81 -0.28
C GLY A 25 8.85 -15.66 0.32
N VAL A 26 8.81 -15.54 1.66
CA VAL A 26 8.14 -14.43 2.34
C VAL A 26 8.82 -13.11 2.01
N VAL A 27 10.14 -13.00 2.17
CA VAL A 27 10.88 -11.76 1.87
C VAL A 27 10.73 -11.36 0.40
N ALA A 28 10.82 -12.33 -0.52
CA ALA A 28 10.63 -12.08 -1.94
C ALA A 28 9.19 -11.62 -2.24
N ALA A 29 8.17 -12.24 -1.63
CA ALA A 29 6.79 -11.84 -1.84
C ALA A 29 6.54 -10.40 -1.36
N LEU A 30 7.03 -10.02 -0.18
CA LEU A 30 6.92 -8.65 0.35
C LEU A 30 7.60 -7.63 -0.58
N GLY A 31 8.82 -7.93 -1.05
CA GLY A 31 9.53 -7.07 -2.00
C GLY A 31 8.80 -6.95 -3.35
N LEU A 32 8.35 -8.07 -3.90
CA LEU A 32 7.64 -8.08 -5.19
C LEU A 32 6.28 -7.39 -5.13
N LEU A 33 5.56 -7.46 -3.99
CA LEU A 33 4.30 -6.73 -3.80
C LEU A 33 4.50 -5.23 -3.93
N THR A 34 5.58 -4.71 -3.35
CA THR A 34 5.95 -3.29 -3.44
C THR A 34 6.30 -2.89 -4.87
N LEU A 35 7.02 -3.74 -5.60
CA LEU A 35 7.53 -3.43 -6.93
C LEU A 35 6.50 -3.62 -8.04
N TRP A 36 5.71 -4.69 -7.98
CA TRP A 36 4.83 -5.12 -9.08
C TRP A 36 3.34 -5.07 -8.73
N GLY A 37 2.98 -4.84 -7.47
CA GLY A 37 1.61 -4.89 -6.99
C GLY A 37 1.06 -6.32 -6.89
N ALA A 38 -0.10 -6.47 -6.24
CA ALA A 38 -0.66 -7.78 -5.89
C ALA A 38 -0.95 -8.68 -7.10
N PHE A 39 -1.48 -8.13 -8.18
CA PHE A 39 -1.96 -8.90 -9.34
C PHE A 39 -0.81 -9.55 -10.11
N ASN A 40 0.24 -8.78 -10.41
CA ASN A 40 1.45 -9.31 -11.05
C ASN A 40 2.13 -10.37 -10.18
N VAL A 41 2.17 -10.18 -8.85
CA VAL A 41 2.74 -11.17 -7.92
C VAL A 41 1.96 -12.49 -7.98
N VAL A 42 0.63 -12.46 -7.99
CA VAL A 42 -0.18 -13.68 -8.09
C VAL A 42 0.08 -14.41 -9.42
N ILE A 43 0.13 -13.69 -10.54
CA ILE A 43 0.44 -14.29 -11.85
C ILE A 43 1.86 -14.87 -11.87
N PHE A 44 2.83 -14.16 -11.28
CA PHE A 44 4.20 -14.62 -11.16
C PHE A 44 4.33 -15.88 -10.29
N LEU A 45 3.61 -15.98 -9.17
CA LEU A 45 3.56 -17.20 -8.38
C LEU A 45 2.95 -18.36 -9.18
N GLY A 46 1.93 -18.08 -10.00
CA GLY A 46 1.41 -19.03 -11.00
C GLY A 46 2.50 -19.53 -11.95
N LEU A 47 3.34 -18.63 -12.48
CA LEU A 47 4.49 -18.99 -13.32
C LEU A 47 5.52 -19.85 -12.58
N VAL A 48 5.87 -19.52 -11.34
CA VAL A 48 6.83 -20.30 -10.53
C VAL A 48 6.30 -21.70 -10.23
N THR A 49 5.04 -21.83 -9.85
CA THR A 49 4.40 -23.14 -9.62
C THR A 49 4.27 -23.94 -10.92
N GLY A 50 3.96 -23.28 -12.03
CA GLY A 50 3.96 -23.88 -13.37
C GLY A 50 5.34 -24.40 -13.78
N LEU A 51 6.41 -23.64 -13.48
CA LEU A 51 7.80 -24.08 -13.73
C LEU A 51 8.15 -25.31 -12.89
N ALA A 52 7.79 -25.32 -11.61
CA ALA A 52 8.00 -26.49 -10.76
C ALA A 52 7.25 -27.72 -11.32
N ALA A 53 5.98 -27.55 -11.70
CA ALA A 53 5.17 -28.62 -12.29
C ALA A 53 5.77 -29.15 -13.61
N PHE A 54 6.28 -28.26 -14.46
CA PHE A 54 6.97 -28.63 -15.70
C PHE A 54 8.25 -29.43 -15.42
N LEU A 55 9.06 -29.01 -14.45
CA LEU A 55 10.27 -29.76 -14.07
C LEU A 55 9.93 -31.15 -13.50
N PHE A 56 8.84 -31.26 -12.72
CA PHE A 56 8.36 -32.56 -12.24
C PHE A 56 7.81 -33.43 -13.37
N SER A 57 7.12 -32.87 -14.36
CA SER A 57 6.53 -33.62 -15.47
C SER A 57 7.58 -34.31 -16.35
N LEU A 58 8.81 -33.78 -16.41
CA LEU A 58 9.96 -34.42 -17.08
C LEU A 58 10.34 -35.79 -16.50
N SER A 59 9.95 -36.08 -15.25
CA SER A 59 10.25 -37.34 -14.58
C SER A 59 9.19 -38.42 -14.81
N PHE A 60 8.05 -38.09 -15.44
CA PHE A 60 6.96 -39.04 -15.70
C PHE A 60 7.06 -39.65 -17.10
N ALA A 61 6.62 -40.90 -17.22
CA ALA A 61 6.61 -41.63 -18.50
C ALA A 61 5.52 -41.10 -19.46
N ASP A 62 4.41 -40.59 -18.93
CA ASP A 62 3.31 -40.03 -19.71
C ASP A 62 3.64 -38.61 -20.18
N ARG A 63 3.78 -38.44 -21.49
CA ARG A 63 4.13 -37.17 -22.14
C ARG A 63 2.95 -36.18 -22.17
N GLY A 64 1.72 -36.60 -21.85
CA GLY A 64 0.57 -35.71 -21.74
C GLY A 64 0.75 -34.60 -20.69
N TYR A 65 1.41 -34.91 -19.57
CA TYR A 65 1.73 -33.93 -18.52
C TYR A 65 2.70 -32.85 -18.97
N LEU A 66 3.62 -33.15 -19.91
CA LEU A 66 4.57 -32.17 -20.42
C LEU A 66 3.87 -31.10 -21.25
N LEU A 67 2.95 -31.50 -22.13
CA LEU A 67 2.21 -30.55 -22.94
C LEU A 67 1.34 -29.65 -22.06
N GLY A 68 0.63 -30.24 -21.08
CA GLY A 68 -0.21 -29.48 -20.15
C GLY A 68 0.59 -28.47 -19.31
N THR A 69 1.72 -28.91 -18.73
CA THR A 69 2.57 -28.04 -17.91
C THR A 69 3.29 -26.97 -18.73
N LEU A 70 3.73 -27.28 -19.96
CA LEU A 70 4.29 -26.31 -20.89
C LEU A 70 3.25 -25.25 -21.27
N LEU A 71 2.02 -25.67 -21.57
CA LEU A 71 0.93 -24.75 -21.90
C LEU A 71 0.64 -23.81 -20.71
N CYS A 72 0.53 -24.34 -19.49
CA CYS A 72 0.38 -23.52 -18.30
C CYS A 72 1.53 -22.51 -18.14
N LEU A 73 2.78 -22.94 -18.34
CA LEU A 73 3.96 -22.07 -18.23
C LEU A 73 3.91 -20.93 -19.27
N VAL A 74 3.61 -21.25 -20.53
CA VAL A 74 3.51 -20.27 -21.62
C VAL A 74 2.35 -19.31 -21.37
N LEU A 75 1.18 -19.80 -20.94
CA LEU A 75 0.03 -18.95 -20.65
C LEU A 75 0.28 -18.02 -19.47
N SER A 76 0.80 -18.53 -18.34
CA SER A 76 1.13 -17.70 -17.17
C SER A 76 2.23 -16.68 -17.49
N GLY A 77 3.26 -17.08 -18.25
CA GLY A 77 4.33 -16.18 -18.67
C GLY A 77 3.85 -15.09 -19.62
N GLY A 78 3.05 -15.47 -20.63
CA GLY A 78 2.42 -14.53 -21.54
C GLY A 78 1.47 -13.58 -20.83
N LEU A 79 0.70 -14.07 -19.84
CA LEU A 79 -0.18 -13.27 -19.02
C LEU A 79 0.58 -12.27 -18.15
N LEU A 80 1.70 -12.68 -17.55
CA LEU A 80 2.54 -11.81 -16.74
C LEU A 80 3.13 -10.68 -17.59
N VAL A 81 3.69 -11.02 -18.76
CA VAL A 81 4.20 -10.03 -19.71
C VAL A 81 3.10 -9.08 -20.14
N LEU A 82 1.94 -9.60 -20.54
CA LEU A 82 0.80 -8.76 -20.90
C LEU A 82 0.40 -7.82 -19.76
N ASN A 83 0.31 -8.33 -18.52
CA ASN A 83 -0.10 -7.52 -17.38
C ASN A 83 0.92 -6.44 -17.00
N LEU A 84 2.22 -6.72 -17.11
CA LEU A 84 3.27 -5.73 -16.86
C LEU A 84 3.28 -4.58 -17.88
N PHE A 85 2.84 -4.81 -19.12
CA PHE A 85 2.88 -3.78 -20.18
C PHE A 85 1.55 -3.07 -20.45
N SER A 86 0.42 -3.75 -20.25
CA SER A 86 -0.90 -3.18 -20.56
C SER A 86 -1.89 -3.22 -19.41
N ALA A 87 -1.52 -3.82 -18.27
CA ALA A 87 -2.31 -3.87 -17.03
C ALA A 87 -3.81 -4.24 -17.20
N PRO A 88 -4.22 -5.17 -18.11
CA PRO A 88 -5.63 -5.45 -18.33
C PRO A 88 -6.32 -6.07 -17.10
N ILE A 89 -5.56 -6.83 -16.30
CA ILE A 89 -6.06 -7.61 -15.14
C ILE A 89 -5.89 -6.83 -13.84
N ASP A 90 -5.13 -5.73 -13.85
CA ASP A 90 -4.94 -4.91 -12.66
C ASP A 90 -6.27 -4.37 -12.13
N PHE A 91 -6.28 -4.17 -10.82
CA PHE A 91 -7.38 -3.53 -10.13
C PHE A 91 -7.53 -2.09 -10.62
N SER A 92 -8.70 -1.83 -11.21
CA SER A 92 -9.13 -0.50 -11.62
C SER A 92 -10.35 -0.12 -10.78
N PRO A 93 -10.20 0.81 -9.82
CA PRO A 93 -11.28 1.25 -8.95
C PRO A 93 -12.52 1.74 -9.70
N THR A 94 -12.33 2.39 -10.86
CA THR A 94 -13.40 2.93 -11.70
C THR A 94 -14.21 1.85 -12.43
N ARG A 95 -13.75 0.60 -12.45
CA ARG A 95 -14.51 -0.54 -12.99
C ARG A 95 -15.39 -1.23 -11.94
N LEU A 96 -15.24 -0.91 -10.65
CA LEU A 96 -16.06 -1.53 -9.60
C LEU A 96 -17.40 -0.85 -9.45
N THR A 97 -18.45 -1.62 -9.74
CA THR A 97 -19.83 -1.30 -9.38
C THR A 97 -20.19 -1.93 -8.04
N ASP A 98 -21.15 -1.35 -7.32
CA ASP A 98 -21.68 -1.88 -6.05
C ASP A 98 -20.63 -2.11 -4.95
N ALA A 99 -19.65 -1.21 -4.86
CA ALA A 99 -18.66 -1.28 -3.79
C ALA A 99 -19.32 -1.14 -2.40
N PRO A 100 -18.79 -1.86 -1.38
CA PRO A 100 -19.22 -1.68 0.01
C PRO A 100 -19.17 -0.21 0.46
N ARG A 101 -20.07 0.20 1.36
CA ARG A 101 -20.21 1.61 1.79
C ARG A 101 -18.94 2.21 2.39
N ASP A 102 -18.08 1.40 2.99
CA ASP A 102 -16.79 1.77 3.56
C ASP A 102 -15.70 2.04 2.50
N LYS A 103 -15.93 1.64 1.24
CA LYS A 103 -15.05 1.94 0.11
C LYS A 103 -15.36 3.31 -0.50
N THR A 104 -15.22 4.34 0.33
CA THR A 104 -15.60 5.72 0.03
C THR A 104 -14.90 6.29 -1.21
N MET A 105 -13.67 5.84 -1.52
CA MET A 105 -12.97 6.24 -2.74
C MET A 105 -13.77 5.90 -3.99
N ILE A 106 -14.39 4.72 -4.02
CA ILE A 106 -15.13 4.24 -5.20
C ILE A 106 -16.36 5.12 -5.43
N ASN A 107 -17.05 5.52 -4.36
CA ASN A 107 -18.19 6.44 -4.46
C ASN A 107 -17.76 7.81 -4.99
N ILE A 108 -16.63 8.34 -4.53
CA ILE A 108 -16.07 9.62 -4.98
C ILE A 108 -15.67 9.58 -6.46
N LEU A 109 -15.05 8.48 -6.91
CA LEU A 109 -14.65 8.29 -8.31
C LEU A 109 -15.84 8.15 -9.27
N HIS A 110 -16.99 7.66 -8.77
CA HIS A 110 -18.21 7.51 -9.57
C HIS A 110 -19.14 8.73 -9.50
N ASP A 111 -18.90 9.67 -8.59
CA ASP A 111 -19.66 10.90 -8.49
C ASP A 111 -19.18 11.90 -9.56
N PRO A 112 -19.99 12.18 -10.60
CA PRO A 112 -19.57 13.08 -11.69
C PRO A 112 -19.36 14.52 -11.21
N ASP A 113 -19.99 14.93 -10.10
CA ASP A 113 -19.86 16.29 -9.57
C ASP A 113 -18.49 16.51 -8.90
N GLN A 114 -17.79 15.44 -8.52
CA GLN A 114 -16.45 15.53 -7.93
C GLN A 114 -15.34 15.66 -8.98
N LYS A 115 -15.61 15.28 -10.23
CA LYS A 115 -14.62 15.07 -11.30
C LYS A 115 -13.34 14.35 -10.82
N ALA A 116 -13.54 13.37 -9.94
CA ALA A 116 -12.46 12.75 -9.22
C ALA A 116 -11.62 11.84 -10.13
N HIS A 117 -10.29 11.88 -9.98
CA HIS A 117 -9.39 10.97 -10.67
C HIS A 117 -8.17 10.64 -9.83
N ILE A 118 -7.64 9.44 -10.02
CA ILE A 118 -6.45 8.95 -9.32
C ILE A 118 -5.22 9.56 -9.99
N VAL A 119 -4.38 10.25 -9.21
CA VAL A 119 -3.13 10.89 -9.69
C VAL A 119 -1.88 10.13 -9.26
N TYR A 120 -1.99 9.27 -8.25
CA TYR A 120 -0.89 8.42 -7.81
C TYR A 120 -1.42 7.15 -7.15
N THR A 121 -0.75 6.03 -7.41
CA THR A 121 -0.99 4.75 -6.74
C THR A 121 0.35 4.19 -6.28
N ALA A 122 0.39 3.71 -5.04
CA ALA A 122 1.50 2.95 -4.50
C ALA A 122 1.01 1.63 -3.92
N TRP A 123 1.81 0.57 -4.12
CA TRP A 123 1.60 -0.71 -3.48
C TRP A 123 2.63 -0.91 -2.39
N ASP A 124 2.16 -1.38 -1.24
CA ASP A 124 2.98 -1.83 -0.13
C ASP A 124 2.38 -3.14 0.41
N PRO A 125 3.17 -4.02 1.06
CA PRO A 125 2.65 -5.25 1.63
C PRO A 125 1.55 -5.06 2.69
N PHE A 126 1.46 -3.88 3.31
CA PHE A 126 0.39 -3.52 4.22
C PHE A 126 -0.90 -3.18 3.50
N ALA A 127 -0.85 -2.31 2.48
CA ALA A 127 -2.02 -1.85 1.73
C ALA A 127 -1.67 -1.15 0.42
N ARG A 128 -2.67 -1.03 -0.46
CA ARG A 128 -2.62 -0.11 -1.61
C ARG A 128 -2.99 1.31 -1.15
N VAL A 129 -2.20 2.29 -1.57
CA VAL A 129 -2.47 3.71 -1.36
C VAL A 129 -2.80 4.38 -2.68
N ASP A 130 -3.91 5.12 -2.73
CA ASP A 130 -4.33 5.89 -3.89
C ASP A 130 -4.51 7.36 -3.51
N VAL A 131 -3.89 8.28 -4.25
CA VAL A 131 -4.11 9.72 -4.15
C VAL A 131 -5.10 10.13 -5.23
N VAL A 132 -6.19 10.76 -4.80
CA VAL A 132 -7.30 11.20 -5.64
C VAL A 132 -7.37 12.72 -5.59
N GLU A 133 -7.42 13.33 -6.76
CA GLU A 133 -7.77 14.73 -6.95
C GLU A 133 -9.25 14.83 -7.30
N THR A 134 -9.91 15.85 -6.78
CA THR A 134 -11.29 16.24 -7.13
C THR A 134 -11.28 17.66 -7.71
N ASP A 135 -12.47 18.21 -7.98
CA ASP A 135 -12.64 19.62 -8.36
C ASP A 135 -12.11 20.61 -7.29
N ASP A 136 -11.91 20.18 -6.04
CA ASP A 136 -11.28 21.00 -5.00
C ASP A 136 -9.76 20.86 -5.02
N SER A 137 -9.08 21.84 -5.61
CA SER A 137 -7.62 21.89 -5.66
C SER A 137 -6.93 22.10 -4.29
N ALA A 138 -7.68 22.49 -3.26
CA ALA A 138 -7.16 22.75 -1.92
C ALA A 138 -6.88 21.47 -1.12
N VAL A 139 -7.43 20.32 -1.53
CA VAL A 139 -7.21 19.06 -0.85
C VAL A 139 -7.04 17.89 -1.84
N LYS A 140 -6.07 17.02 -1.58
CA LYS A 140 -6.00 15.69 -2.18
C LYS A 140 -6.49 14.67 -1.17
N LEU A 141 -7.32 13.74 -1.62
CA LEU A 141 -7.79 12.65 -0.79
C LEU A 141 -6.83 11.47 -0.96
N VAL A 142 -6.38 10.88 0.15
CA VAL A 142 -5.44 9.75 0.13
C VAL A 142 -6.10 8.56 0.79
N PHE A 143 -6.37 7.51 0.02
CA PHE A 143 -7.10 6.34 0.47
C PHE A 143 -6.17 5.15 0.69
N THR A 144 -6.54 4.31 1.65
CA THR A 144 -5.91 3.01 1.91
C THR A 144 -6.91 1.91 1.54
N ASP A 145 -6.55 1.04 0.58
CA ASP A 145 -7.40 0.00 -0.01
C ASP A 145 -8.79 0.51 -0.46
N GLY A 146 -8.83 1.73 -0.98
CA GLY A 146 -10.06 2.40 -1.41
C GLY A 146 -11.02 2.83 -0.30
N GLY A 147 -10.61 2.71 0.96
CA GLY A 147 -11.30 3.24 2.14
C GLY A 147 -10.37 4.08 3.00
N ALA A 148 -10.78 4.35 4.25
CA ALA A 148 -9.99 5.07 5.26
C ALA A 148 -9.31 6.33 4.70
N GLY A 149 -10.11 7.23 4.13
CA GLY A 149 -9.62 8.44 3.48
C GLY A 149 -8.93 9.37 4.47
N SER A 150 -7.70 9.77 4.13
CA SER A 150 -6.96 10.85 4.76
C SER A 150 -6.97 12.08 3.84
N PHE A 151 -6.66 13.24 4.41
CA PHE A 151 -6.66 14.52 3.70
C PHE A 151 -5.24 15.08 3.64
N MET A 152 -4.78 15.38 2.44
CA MET A 152 -3.56 16.14 2.19
C MET A 152 -3.95 17.53 1.74
N TYR A 153 -3.80 18.53 2.60
CA TYR A 153 -4.13 19.91 2.25
C TYR A 153 -3.00 20.55 1.46
N ARG A 154 -3.37 21.39 0.50
CA ARG A 154 -2.43 22.35 -0.07
C ARG A 154 -1.96 23.28 1.05
N PHE A 155 -0.65 23.39 1.21
CA PHE A 155 -0.06 24.19 2.26
C PHE A 155 1.28 24.74 1.79
N ASP A 156 1.50 26.03 1.99
CA ASP A 156 2.70 26.76 1.57
C ASP A 156 3.54 27.24 2.77
N GLY A 157 3.15 26.83 3.99
CA GLY A 157 3.76 27.27 5.24
C GLY A 157 2.96 28.32 6.00
N ASP A 158 1.98 28.99 5.37
CA ASP A 158 1.12 29.96 6.06
C ASP A 158 -0.07 29.27 6.74
N LEU A 159 -0.02 29.19 8.08
CA LEU A 159 -1.10 28.64 8.89
C LEU A 159 -2.42 29.43 8.78
N SER A 160 -2.38 30.69 8.33
CA SER A 160 -3.59 31.47 8.11
C SER A 160 -4.47 30.89 7.00
N ALA A 161 -3.85 30.34 5.95
CA ALA A 161 -4.53 29.72 4.81
C ALA A 161 -5.34 28.47 5.19
N VAL A 162 -4.90 27.75 6.23
CA VAL A 162 -5.56 26.54 6.75
C VAL A 162 -6.31 26.79 8.06
N SER A 163 -6.49 28.04 8.48
CA SER A 163 -7.13 28.41 9.75
C SER A 163 -8.57 27.92 9.92
N HIS A 164 -9.27 27.70 8.80
CA HIS A 164 -10.61 27.11 8.77
C HIS A 164 -10.66 25.71 9.41
N LEU A 165 -9.53 24.98 9.44
CA LEU A 165 -9.45 23.67 10.08
C LEU A 165 -9.70 23.73 11.60
N ARG A 166 -9.54 24.89 12.25
CA ARG A 166 -9.89 25.06 13.67
C ARG A 166 -11.37 24.85 13.98
N GLN A 167 -12.22 24.91 12.95
CA GLN A 167 -13.67 24.73 13.06
C GLN A 167 -14.11 23.28 12.87
N THR A 168 -13.19 22.38 12.50
CA THR A 168 -13.52 20.98 12.27
C THR A 168 -13.53 20.19 13.58
N LEU A 169 -14.28 19.10 13.62
CA LEU A 169 -14.40 18.26 14.81
C LEU A 169 -13.05 17.69 15.26
N GLU A 170 -12.16 17.43 14.32
CA GLU A 170 -10.82 16.89 14.57
C GLU A 170 -9.92 17.86 15.33
N TYR A 171 -10.23 19.16 15.35
CA TYR A 171 -9.49 20.15 16.14
C TYR A 171 -9.91 20.17 17.62
N LEU A 172 -10.96 19.44 18.01
CA LEU A 172 -11.47 19.41 19.38
C LEU A 172 -10.40 19.12 20.46
N PRO A 173 -9.44 18.20 20.27
CA PRO A 173 -8.38 17.95 21.26
C PRO A 173 -7.52 19.18 21.59
N PHE A 174 -7.47 20.17 20.69
CA PHE A 174 -6.65 21.39 20.83
C PHE A 174 -7.42 22.59 21.39
N HIS A 175 -8.73 22.47 21.66
CA HIS A 175 -9.53 23.58 22.20
C HIS A 175 -9.18 23.95 23.66
N GLY A 176 -8.55 23.04 24.41
CA GLY A 176 -8.31 23.17 25.85
C GLY A 176 -7.14 24.06 26.28
N GLY A 177 -6.38 24.64 25.34
CA GLY A 177 -5.23 25.51 25.63
C GLY A 177 -4.03 25.24 24.75
N THR A 178 -2.88 25.83 25.08
CA THR A 178 -1.62 25.65 24.36
C THR A 178 -1.10 24.22 24.51
N VAL A 179 -0.89 23.52 23.40
CA VAL A 179 -0.34 22.16 23.36
C VAL A 179 1.05 22.22 22.76
N ASN A 180 2.09 22.17 23.59
CA ASN A 180 3.48 22.32 23.12
C ASN A 180 4.03 21.04 22.44
N ARG A 181 3.50 19.87 22.79
CA ARG A 181 3.93 18.58 22.25
C ARG A 181 2.75 17.70 21.88
N VAL A 182 2.80 17.09 20.70
CA VAL A 182 1.73 16.25 20.17
C VAL A 182 2.30 14.92 19.68
N LEU A 183 1.62 13.83 20.02
CA LEU A 183 1.85 12.51 19.41
C LEU A 183 0.64 12.19 18.53
N ILE A 184 0.90 11.93 17.25
CA ILE A 184 -0.10 11.53 16.27
C ILE A 184 0.13 10.06 15.94
N LEU A 185 -0.89 9.23 16.13
CA LEU A 185 -0.85 7.79 15.83
C LEU A 185 -1.71 7.53 14.60
N GLY A 186 -1.09 7.21 13.47
CA GLY A 186 -1.72 7.22 12.16
C GLY A 186 -1.68 8.61 11.55
N ALA A 187 -0.49 9.10 11.22
CA ALA A 187 -0.29 10.45 10.67
C ALA A 187 -1.02 10.64 9.32
N GLY A 188 -1.26 9.56 8.59
CA GLY A 188 -1.91 9.58 7.29
C GLY A 188 -1.20 10.55 6.34
N ALA A 189 -1.99 11.35 5.66
CA ALA A 189 -1.52 12.35 4.70
C ALA A 189 -1.23 13.74 5.32
N GLY A 190 -1.15 13.83 6.65
CA GLY A 190 -0.63 15.01 7.34
C GLY A 190 -1.66 16.04 7.83
N LYS A 191 -2.98 15.78 7.71
CA LYS A 191 -4.02 16.68 8.26
C LYS A 191 -3.80 16.95 9.75
N ASP A 192 -3.56 15.92 10.54
CA ASP A 192 -3.43 16.07 12.01
C ASP A 192 -2.16 16.81 12.41
N ILE A 193 -1.12 16.76 11.57
CA ILE A 193 0.09 17.59 11.73
C ILE A 193 -0.29 19.07 11.55
N LEU A 194 -1.09 19.41 10.53
CA LEU A 194 -1.58 20.79 10.35
C LEU A 194 -2.44 21.26 11.53
N LEU A 195 -3.29 20.39 12.09
CA LEU A 195 -4.08 20.72 13.27
C LEU A 195 -3.17 21.00 14.48
N ALA A 196 -2.15 20.17 14.70
CA ALA A 196 -1.17 20.37 15.77
C ALA A 196 -0.37 21.68 15.60
N LEU A 197 0.04 22.02 14.38
CA LEU A 197 0.70 23.29 14.07
C LEU A 197 -0.24 24.49 14.29
N LEU A 198 -1.51 24.39 13.89
CA LEU A 198 -2.53 25.41 14.15
C LEU A 198 -2.79 25.64 15.64
N ALA A 199 -2.58 24.61 16.46
CA ALA A 199 -2.65 24.67 17.92
C ALA A 199 -1.39 25.27 18.57
N GLY A 200 -0.35 25.55 17.78
CA GLY A 200 0.91 26.10 18.27
C GLY A 200 1.88 25.06 18.81
N SER A 201 1.75 23.79 18.42
CA SER A 201 2.69 22.75 18.85
C SER A 201 4.07 22.95 18.25
N GLU A 202 5.10 22.90 19.10
CA GLU A 202 6.50 23.08 18.72
C GLU A 202 7.22 21.74 18.49
N ALA A 203 6.67 20.63 18.99
CA ALA A 203 7.20 19.29 18.76
C ALA A 203 6.08 18.27 18.50
N ILE A 204 6.08 17.69 17.31
CA ILE A 204 5.06 16.77 16.81
C ILE A 204 5.76 15.45 16.47
N THR A 205 5.46 14.38 17.19
CA THR A 205 5.84 13.03 16.77
C THR A 205 4.70 12.44 15.97
N ALA A 206 4.93 12.15 14.70
CA ALA A 206 3.95 11.60 13.77
C ALA A 206 4.32 10.15 13.45
N VAL A 207 3.50 9.20 13.91
CA VAL A 207 3.70 7.76 13.68
C VAL A 207 2.79 7.31 12.56
N GLU A 208 3.35 6.71 11.51
CA GLU A 208 2.59 6.14 10.39
C GLU A 208 3.05 4.70 10.13
N VAL A 209 2.09 3.78 10.06
CA VAL A 209 2.38 2.34 9.88
C VAL A 209 2.67 1.98 8.43
N ASN A 210 2.08 2.71 7.48
CA ASN A 210 2.16 2.40 6.06
C ASN A 210 3.22 3.27 5.34
N PRO A 211 4.35 2.68 4.91
CA PRO A 211 5.39 3.41 4.16
C PRO A 211 4.87 4.03 2.86
N ALA A 212 3.93 3.40 2.16
CA ALA A 212 3.35 3.96 0.93
C ALA A 212 2.53 5.24 1.18
N MET A 213 1.94 5.41 2.37
CA MET A 213 1.26 6.65 2.75
C MET A 213 2.26 7.79 2.94
N VAL A 214 3.40 7.49 3.57
CA VAL A 214 4.51 8.43 3.73
C VAL A 214 5.08 8.83 2.37
N ASP A 215 5.34 7.84 1.50
CA ASP A 215 5.89 8.10 0.16
C ASP A 215 4.90 8.86 -0.72
N ALA A 216 3.59 8.56 -0.64
CA ALA A 216 2.56 9.35 -1.30
C ALA A 216 2.57 10.80 -0.80
N THR A 217 2.70 11.02 0.51
CA THR A 217 2.76 12.37 1.08
C THR A 217 4.02 13.12 0.65
N ARG A 218 5.17 12.45 0.59
CA ARG A 218 6.43 13.02 0.07
C ARG A 218 6.41 13.28 -1.42
N ARG A 219 5.74 12.45 -2.21
CA ARG A 219 5.61 12.61 -3.67
C ARG A 219 4.98 13.96 -4.02
N PHE A 220 4.12 14.47 -3.14
CA PHE A 220 3.44 15.75 -3.23
C PHE A 220 3.96 16.77 -2.20
N ALA A 221 5.24 16.69 -1.79
CA ALA A 221 5.82 17.58 -0.79
C ALA A 221 5.71 19.07 -1.17
N ASP A 222 5.95 19.42 -2.44
CA ASP A 222 5.80 20.81 -2.92
C ASP A 222 4.34 21.32 -2.81
N TYR A 223 3.37 20.42 -2.84
CA TYR A 223 1.95 20.74 -2.70
C TYR A 223 1.54 20.94 -1.24
N ASN A 224 2.08 20.14 -0.33
CA ASN A 224 1.73 20.14 1.10
C ASN A 224 2.73 20.91 1.98
N GLY A 225 3.69 21.62 1.40
CA GLY A 225 4.64 22.45 2.12
C GLY A 225 5.67 21.64 2.91
N HIS A 226 6.05 20.48 2.37
CA HIS A 226 6.98 19.53 2.99
C HIS A 226 6.56 19.16 4.41
N ILE A 227 5.27 18.88 4.61
CA ILE A 227 4.65 18.77 5.95
C ILE A 227 5.33 17.73 6.86
N LEU A 228 5.87 16.65 6.28
CA LEU A 228 6.56 15.58 7.02
C LEU A 228 8.02 15.91 7.35
N GLU A 229 8.62 16.86 6.63
CA GLU A 229 10.02 17.28 6.79
C GLU A 229 10.15 18.62 7.53
N ARG A 230 9.04 19.15 8.04
CA ARG A 230 9.03 20.36 8.86
C ARG A 230 9.88 20.19 10.13
N PRO A 231 10.54 21.24 10.61
CA PRO A 231 11.41 21.16 11.79
C PRO A 231 10.67 20.79 13.08
N GLU A 232 9.36 21.09 13.16
CA GLU A 232 8.52 20.72 14.30
C GLU A 232 8.15 19.23 14.28
N VAL A 233 8.36 18.51 13.17
CA VAL A 233 7.85 17.15 12.94
C VAL A 233 8.95 16.10 13.01
N GLN A 234 8.76 15.12 13.89
CA GLN A 234 9.49 13.87 13.91
C GLN A 234 8.61 12.76 13.35
N LEU A 235 8.85 12.37 12.10
CA LEU A 235 8.20 11.22 11.49
C LEU A 235 8.82 9.91 11.99
N VAL A 236 7.97 8.96 12.37
CA VAL A 236 8.33 7.58 12.71
C VAL A 236 7.50 6.64 11.84
N VAL A 237 8.17 5.82 11.03
CA VAL A 237 7.51 4.76 10.25
C VAL A 237 7.44 3.51 11.13
N GLY A 238 6.24 3.12 11.54
CA GLY A 238 6.03 1.98 12.42
C GLY A 238 4.60 1.86 12.95
N ASP A 239 4.32 0.71 13.56
CA ASP A 239 3.04 0.44 14.19
C ASP A 239 2.89 1.22 15.51
N ALA A 240 1.74 1.89 15.66
CA ALA A 240 1.43 2.72 16.82
C ALA A 240 1.42 1.94 18.15
N ARG A 241 1.03 0.65 18.15
CA ARG A 241 0.98 -0.14 19.38
C ARG A 241 2.37 -0.57 19.83
N THR A 242 3.27 -0.82 18.89
CA THR A 242 4.67 -1.18 19.16
C THR A 242 5.50 0.05 19.54
N PHE A 243 5.09 1.24 19.09
CA PHE A 243 5.74 2.50 19.42
C PHE A 243 5.52 2.94 20.89
N LEU A 244 4.34 2.68 21.45
CA LEU A 244 3.96 2.99 22.83
C LEU A 244 4.60 2.01 23.84
#